data_AF-A0ABD3R0L6-F1
#
_entry.id   AF-A0ABD3R0L6-F1
#
_cell.length_a   1.000
_cell.length_b   1.000
_cell.length_c   1.000
_cell.angle_alpha   90.00
_cell.angle_beta   90.00
_cell.angle_gamma   90.00
#
_symmetry.space_group_name_H-M   'P 1'
#
loop_
_entity.id
_entity.type
_entity.pdbx_description
1 polymer ?
#
loop_
_entity_poly.entity_id
_entity_poly.type
_entity_poly.pdbx_seq_one_letter_code
_entity_poly.pdbx_strand_id
1 'polypeptide(L)'
;MAFQYPIPPPMIPVAVPVQNNNGNSGMPFATAHANRPSLATANVSHKASNYRLPSSRRNGTLAPVTERQIQELVDQGYTRGHAVSLARTIQNFPLRIWVVDNSGSMQSTDGHRFVETSRKWEVKVVECSRWNELRDCVIYHAQMAAALGAPTTFRMLNDPACGPNSQQFGIGEGSLDERVLQEEVDRAIAIMKSTQPGGVTPLVQHIEEIRQSVKELEPMLREDGCRVAIILATDGLPTDDRGYGGPAMQQQFVEALRGLEGLPVWVVVRLCTDEEEVANFYNGLDGQLELSLEVLDDFLEESKEVHEHNPWLNYALPLHRLREMGYHDRVFDLLDERRLTTEELREFCSVLLLDGGASVELPDPSADWGKFSKAVKNHMINQQNQWNPISKKVTPWIDVKTMDRIYGSSKRWTFW
;
A
#
# COMPACT_ATOMS: atom_id res chain seq x y z
N MET A 1 -12.04 -36.21 32.67
CA MET A 1 -10.93 -35.25 32.57
C MET A 1 -10.78 -34.88 31.11
N ALA A 2 -11.24 -33.69 30.73
CA ALA A 2 -11.11 -33.21 29.35
C ALA A 2 -9.67 -32.73 29.14
N PHE A 3 -9.00 -33.28 28.14
CA PHE A 3 -7.68 -32.84 27.72
C PHE A 3 -7.81 -31.45 27.10
N GLN A 4 -7.37 -30.42 27.84
CA GLN A 4 -7.11 -29.10 27.26
C GLN A 4 -5.85 -29.24 26.39
N TYR A 5 -6.03 -29.16 25.07
CA TYR A 5 -4.91 -28.94 24.17
C TYR A 5 -4.30 -27.57 24.47
N PRO A 6 -2.96 -27.45 24.55
CA PRO A 6 -2.32 -26.17 24.75
C PRO A 6 -2.64 -25.25 23.58
N ILE A 7 -3.08 -24.03 23.89
CA ILE A 7 -3.28 -22.95 22.94
C ILE A 7 -1.95 -22.72 22.21
N PRO A 8 -1.89 -22.83 20.87
CA PRO A 8 -0.64 -22.56 20.15
C PRO A 8 -0.20 -21.12 20.40
N PRO A 9 1.11 -20.86 20.56
CA PRO A 9 1.61 -19.50 20.76
C PRO A 9 1.24 -18.62 19.54
N PRO A 10 0.99 -17.31 19.75
CA PRO A 10 0.57 -16.41 18.69
C PRO A 10 1.60 -16.40 17.55
N MET A 11 1.12 -16.55 16.31
CA MET A 11 1.93 -16.24 15.11
C MET A 11 2.34 -14.76 15.20
N ILE A 12 3.56 -14.38 14.80
CA ILE A 12 3.78 -12.97 14.47
C ILE A 12 3.07 -12.76 13.15
N PRO A 13 2.09 -11.86 13.10
CA PRO A 13 1.52 -11.47 11.84
C PRO A 13 2.41 -10.34 11.31
N VAL A 14 3.66 -10.64 10.98
CA VAL A 14 4.29 -9.74 10.03
C VAL A 14 3.47 -9.99 8.77
N ALA A 15 2.88 -8.94 8.20
CA ALA A 15 2.28 -8.96 6.87
C ALA A 15 3.37 -9.23 5.81
N VAL A 16 4.09 -10.34 5.98
CA VAL A 16 4.96 -10.97 5.00
C VAL A 16 4.03 -11.76 4.13
N PRO A 17 4.22 -11.75 2.80
CA PRO A 17 3.46 -12.61 1.91
C PRO A 17 3.44 -14.04 2.45
N VAL A 18 2.23 -14.57 2.66
CA VAL A 18 2.03 -15.96 3.08
C VAL A 18 2.67 -16.82 1.99
N GLN A 19 3.81 -17.45 2.29
CA GLN A 19 4.36 -18.44 1.38
C GLN A 19 3.39 -19.61 1.33
N ASN A 20 2.69 -19.72 0.20
CA ASN A 20 1.77 -20.82 -0.04
C ASN A 20 2.59 -22.10 -0.17
N ASN A 21 2.66 -22.87 0.91
CA ASN A 21 3.45 -24.10 1.01
C ASN A 21 2.70 -25.26 0.34
N ASN A 22 2.42 -25.13 -0.97
CA ASN A 22 1.90 -26.23 -1.78
C ASN A 22 3.03 -26.82 -2.62
N GLY A 23 3.51 -27.97 -2.16
CA GLY A 23 4.48 -28.78 -2.87
C GLY A 23 3.92 -29.35 -4.17
N ASN A 24 4.79 -29.33 -5.18
CA ASN A 24 4.96 -30.35 -6.21
C ASN A 24 3.80 -30.61 -7.20
N SER A 25 3.97 -30.15 -8.44
CA SER A 25 3.96 -31.04 -9.61
C SER A 25 4.54 -30.31 -10.82
N GLY A 26 5.64 -30.85 -11.34
CA GLY A 26 6.21 -30.40 -12.60
C GLY A 26 5.35 -30.82 -13.78
N MET A 27 5.16 -29.91 -14.73
CA MET A 27 4.76 -30.21 -16.10
C MET A 27 5.51 -29.28 -17.05
N PRO A 28 5.99 -29.77 -18.21
CA PRO A 28 6.75 -28.97 -19.17
C PRO A 28 5.80 -28.15 -20.04
N PHE A 29 6.02 -26.83 -20.10
CA PHE A 29 5.33 -25.98 -21.06
C PHE A 29 5.95 -26.11 -22.45
N ALA A 30 5.13 -26.54 -23.41
CA ALA A 30 5.47 -26.55 -24.84
C ALA A 30 5.47 -25.12 -25.39
N THR A 31 6.57 -24.73 -26.03
CA THR A 31 6.73 -23.46 -26.73
C THR A 31 5.98 -23.47 -28.07
N ALA A 32 4.82 -22.81 -28.11
CA ALA A 32 4.18 -22.44 -29.36
C ALA A 32 4.52 -20.98 -29.70
N HIS A 33 5.36 -20.80 -30.72
CA HIS A 33 5.61 -19.50 -31.34
C HIS A 33 4.31 -18.99 -31.99
N ALA A 34 3.70 -17.97 -31.39
CA ALA A 34 2.64 -17.17 -32.00
C ALA A 34 3.13 -15.74 -32.20
N ASN A 35 2.88 -15.20 -33.39
CA ASN A 35 3.33 -13.90 -33.86
C ASN A 35 2.95 -12.75 -32.91
N ARG A 36 3.96 -11.92 -32.60
CA ARG A 36 3.89 -10.76 -31.70
C ARG A 36 3.24 -9.54 -32.39
N PRO A 37 2.27 -8.86 -31.76
CA PRO A 37 2.06 -7.44 -31.98
C PRO A 37 3.06 -6.66 -31.11
N SER A 38 3.95 -5.87 -31.72
CA SER A 38 4.66 -4.81 -31.00
C SER A 38 3.68 -3.69 -30.66
N LEU A 39 3.74 -3.16 -29.43
CA LEU A 39 2.96 -1.99 -28.99
C LEU A 39 3.27 -0.70 -29.80
N ALA A 40 4.29 -0.70 -30.66
CA ALA A 40 4.58 0.38 -31.59
C ALA A 40 3.72 0.27 -32.87
N THR A 41 2.43 0.64 -32.79
CA THR A 41 1.57 1.27 -33.82
C THR A 41 0.09 1.05 -33.48
N ALA A 42 -0.41 1.77 -32.48
CA ALA A 42 -1.85 1.91 -32.30
C ALA A 42 -2.30 3.21 -32.96
N ASN A 43 -2.88 3.09 -34.16
CA ASN A 43 -3.63 4.16 -34.79
C ASN A 43 -4.67 4.73 -33.81
N VAL A 44 -4.75 6.07 -33.77
CA VAL A 44 -5.73 6.87 -33.02
C VAL A 44 -7.12 6.62 -33.60
N SER A 45 -7.75 5.53 -33.19
CA SER A 45 -9.18 5.28 -33.34
C SER A 45 -9.70 4.95 -31.94
N HIS A 46 -10.71 5.68 -31.48
CA HIS A 46 -11.40 5.53 -30.19
C HIS A 46 -11.42 4.09 -29.67
N LYS A 47 -10.39 3.70 -28.92
CA LYS A 47 -10.39 2.46 -28.15
C LYS A 47 -10.89 2.84 -26.77
N ALA A 48 -11.88 2.10 -26.29
CA ALA A 48 -12.33 2.18 -24.91
C ALA A 48 -11.12 2.05 -23.97
N SER A 49 -11.14 2.78 -22.86
CA SER A 49 -10.14 2.75 -21.78
C SER A 49 -9.52 1.37 -21.58
N ASN A 50 -8.19 1.34 -21.48
CA ASN A 50 -7.43 0.13 -21.17
C ASN A 50 -7.73 -0.39 -19.75
N TYR A 51 -8.39 0.42 -18.92
CA TYR A 51 -8.79 0.06 -17.56
C TYR A 51 -10.30 -0.11 -17.49
N ARG A 52 -10.75 -1.12 -16.75
CA ARG A 52 -12.17 -1.39 -16.56
C ARG A 52 -12.54 -1.17 -15.11
N LEU A 53 -13.58 -0.36 -14.91
CA LEU A 53 -14.23 -0.29 -13.62
C LEU A 53 -15.16 -1.52 -13.48
N PRO A 54 -15.18 -2.19 -12.32
CA PRO A 54 -15.96 -3.40 -12.12
C PRO A 54 -17.44 -3.18 -12.44
N SER A 55 -18.07 -4.21 -12.99
CA SER A 55 -19.52 -4.20 -13.27
C SER A 55 -20.37 -3.97 -12.02
N SER A 56 -19.89 -4.40 -10.84
CA SER A 56 -20.55 -4.17 -9.53
C SER A 56 -20.67 -2.69 -9.16
N ARG A 57 -19.89 -1.80 -9.79
CA ARG A 57 -19.96 -0.34 -9.57
C ARG A 57 -20.87 0.40 -10.52
N ARG A 58 -21.25 -0.21 -11.65
CA ARG A 58 -22.17 0.42 -12.62
C ARG A 58 -23.58 0.67 -12.05
N ASN A 59 -23.92 0.06 -10.91
CA ASN A 59 -25.23 0.15 -10.28
C ASN A 59 -25.21 0.75 -8.87
N GLY A 60 -24.10 1.39 -8.44
CA GLY A 60 -24.05 2.16 -7.18
C GLY A 60 -24.12 1.37 -5.86
N THR A 61 -24.23 0.04 -5.89
CA THR A 61 -24.29 -0.79 -4.68
C THR A 61 -23.02 -1.62 -4.54
N LEU A 62 -22.03 -1.08 -3.82
CA LEU A 62 -20.91 -1.90 -3.38
C LEU A 62 -21.41 -2.93 -2.37
N ALA A 63 -21.06 -4.19 -2.59
CA ALA A 63 -21.28 -5.21 -1.58
C ALA A 63 -20.57 -4.74 -0.29
N PRO A 64 -21.27 -4.73 0.87
CA PRO A 64 -20.61 -4.44 2.12
C PRO A 64 -19.49 -5.46 2.33
N VAL A 65 -18.36 -4.98 2.84
CA VAL A 65 -17.23 -5.83 3.19
C VAL A 65 -17.71 -6.89 4.16
N THR A 66 -17.39 -8.14 3.88
CA THR A 66 -17.83 -9.25 4.71
C THR A 66 -16.97 -9.37 5.97
N GLU A 67 -17.54 -9.90 7.05
CA GLU A 67 -16.77 -10.22 8.27
C GLU A 67 -15.58 -11.15 7.98
N ARG A 68 -15.72 -12.04 6.99
CA ARG A 68 -14.64 -12.91 6.53
C ARG A 68 -13.43 -12.11 6.04
N GLN A 69 -13.65 -11.08 5.20
CA GLN A 69 -12.56 -10.25 4.68
C GLN A 69 -11.89 -9.41 5.78
N ILE A 70 -12.68 -8.91 6.74
CA ILE A 70 -12.14 -8.22 7.92
C ILE A 70 -11.27 -9.19 8.72
N GLN A 71 -11.74 -10.42 8.94
CA GLN A 71 -10.97 -11.43 9.67
C GLN A 71 -9.69 -11.84 8.94
N GLU A 72 -9.72 -11.97 7.62
CA GLU A 72 -8.53 -12.26 6.80
C GLU A 72 -7.46 -11.17 6.91
N LEU A 73 -7.85 -9.90 7.07
CA LEU A 73 -6.91 -8.81 7.39
C LEU A 73 -6.43 -8.88 8.84
N VAL A 74 -7.32 -9.14 9.80
CA VAL A 74 -6.92 -9.28 11.22
C VAL A 74 -5.91 -10.41 11.41
N ASP A 75 -6.08 -11.52 10.70
CA ASP A 75 -5.15 -12.65 10.71
C ASP A 75 -3.77 -12.30 10.11
N GLN A 76 -3.73 -11.29 9.23
CA GLN A 76 -2.50 -10.67 8.70
C GLN A 76 -1.92 -9.57 9.61
N GLY A 77 -2.53 -9.35 10.78
CA GLY A 77 -2.00 -8.46 11.81
C GLY A 77 -2.62 -7.08 11.85
N TYR A 78 -3.56 -6.77 10.98
CA TYR A 78 -4.29 -5.51 11.06
C TYR A 78 -5.09 -5.46 12.37
N THR A 79 -5.20 -4.27 12.97
CA THR A 79 -6.23 -4.07 13.98
C THR A 79 -7.60 -4.19 13.32
N ARG A 80 -8.62 -4.55 14.10
CA ARG A 80 -9.99 -4.62 13.57
C ARG A 80 -10.46 -3.28 12.99
N GLY A 81 -10.12 -2.17 13.64
CA GLY A 81 -10.46 -0.83 13.16
C GLY A 81 -9.82 -0.50 11.80
N HIS A 82 -8.51 -0.77 11.66
CA HIS A 82 -7.84 -0.64 10.37
C HIS A 82 -8.42 -1.54 9.29
N ALA A 83 -8.69 -2.81 9.62
CA ALA A 83 -9.26 -3.74 8.64
C ALA A 83 -10.60 -3.22 8.09
N VAL A 84 -11.45 -2.68 8.96
CA VAL A 84 -12.71 -2.03 8.55
C VAL A 84 -12.44 -0.76 7.73
N SER A 85 -11.50 0.08 8.15
CA SER A 85 -11.19 1.33 7.43
C SER A 85 -10.65 1.07 6.03
N LEU A 86 -9.69 0.13 5.89
CA LEU A 86 -9.14 -0.30 4.61
C LEU A 86 -10.24 -0.83 3.68
N ALA A 87 -11.12 -1.64 4.24
CA ALA A 87 -12.15 -2.26 3.43
C ALA A 87 -13.23 -1.25 2.99
N ARG A 88 -13.53 -0.22 3.81
CA ARG A 88 -14.35 0.94 3.39
C ARG A 88 -13.67 1.76 2.30
N THR A 89 -12.35 1.84 2.32
CA THR A 89 -11.56 2.60 1.33
C THR A 89 -11.68 2.01 -0.07
N ILE A 90 -11.95 0.71 -0.20
CA ILE A 90 -12.31 0.10 -1.49
C ILE A 90 -13.50 0.84 -2.10
N GLN A 91 -14.47 1.28 -1.31
CA GLN A 91 -15.64 1.99 -1.83
C GLN A 91 -15.24 3.30 -2.52
N ASN A 92 -14.38 4.09 -1.87
CA ASN A 92 -13.90 5.37 -2.38
C ASN A 92 -12.90 5.21 -3.54
N PHE A 93 -12.21 4.08 -3.59
CA PHE A 93 -11.17 3.78 -4.58
C PHE A 93 -11.52 2.56 -5.45
N PRO A 94 -12.30 2.76 -6.53
CA PRO A 94 -12.72 1.71 -7.44
C PRO A 94 -11.66 0.96 -8.21
N LEU A 95 -10.50 1.56 -8.36
CA LEU A 95 -9.41 1.00 -9.12
C LEU A 95 -8.11 1.48 -8.49
N ARG A 96 -7.17 0.55 -8.37
CA ARG A 96 -5.76 0.81 -8.05
C ARG A 96 -4.93 0.52 -9.28
N ILE A 97 -4.05 1.42 -9.66
CA ILE A 97 -3.12 1.25 -10.77
C ILE A 97 -1.71 1.35 -10.21
N TRP A 98 -1.00 0.23 -10.16
CA TRP A 98 0.40 0.16 -9.78
C TRP A 98 1.27 0.30 -11.02
N VAL A 99 2.14 1.31 -11.02
CA VAL A 99 3.29 1.40 -11.92
C VAL A 99 4.47 0.79 -11.19
N VAL A 100 4.93 -0.37 -11.68
CA VAL A 100 5.95 -1.19 -11.04
C VAL A 100 7.27 -1.01 -11.76
N ASP A 101 8.24 -0.41 -11.10
CA ASP A 101 9.58 -0.22 -11.63
C ASP A 101 10.35 -1.54 -11.67
N ASN A 102 10.71 -1.93 -12.89
CA ASN A 102 11.61 -3.03 -13.18
C ASN A 102 12.76 -2.57 -14.07
N SER A 103 13.18 -1.31 -13.96
CA SER A 103 14.34 -0.75 -14.64
C SER A 103 15.65 -1.37 -14.13
N GLY A 104 16.79 -1.05 -14.78
CA GLY A 104 18.10 -1.57 -14.39
C GLY A 104 18.57 -1.14 -13.00
N SER A 105 18.20 0.06 -12.53
CA SER A 105 18.60 0.59 -11.21
C SER A 105 18.08 -0.26 -10.05
N MET A 106 16.94 -0.93 -10.25
CA MET A 106 16.33 -1.84 -9.27
C MET A 106 17.21 -3.06 -8.89
N GLN A 107 18.36 -3.24 -9.54
CA GLN A 107 19.38 -4.25 -9.17
C GLN A 107 20.23 -3.85 -7.96
N SER A 108 20.25 -2.58 -7.56
CA SER A 108 20.96 -2.08 -6.36
C SER A 108 20.53 -2.85 -5.10
N THR A 109 21.47 -3.08 -4.18
CA THR A 109 21.33 -4.02 -3.03
C THR A 109 21.12 -3.34 -1.68
N ASP A 110 20.40 -2.23 -1.67
CA ASP A 110 19.98 -1.44 -0.51
C ASP A 110 18.52 -1.72 -0.10
N GLY A 111 17.82 -2.65 -0.79
CA GLY A 111 16.47 -3.03 -0.40
C GLY A 111 16.42 -3.93 0.84
N HIS A 112 15.26 -3.97 1.51
CA HIS A 112 15.07 -4.67 2.78
C HIS A 112 13.98 -5.74 2.69
N ARG A 113 14.30 -6.98 3.07
CA ARG A 113 13.32 -8.10 3.10
C ARG A 113 13.18 -8.73 4.47
N PHE A 114 11.94 -9.05 4.79
CA PHE A 114 11.58 -9.87 5.94
C PHE A 114 11.79 -11.34 5.61
N VAL A 115 12.58 -12.03 6.42
CA VAL A 115 12.77 -13.47 6.34
C VAL A 115 12.27 -14.13 7.61
N GLU A 116 11.50 -15.21 7.41
CA GLU A 116 11.08 -16.08 8.49
C GLU A 116 12.31 -16.70 9.16
N THR A 117 12.27 -16.77 10.48
CA THR A 117 13.29 -17.47 11.27
C THR A 117 12.72 -18.77 11.82
N SER A 118 13.58 -19.65 12.33
CA SER A 118 13.15 -20.88 13.00
C SER A 118 12.28 -20.63 14.24
N ARG A 119 12.27 -19.40 14.76
CA ARG A 119 11.45 -18.96 15.89
C ARG A 119 10.32 -18.09 15.37
N LYS A 120 9.09 -18.56 15.58
CA LYS A 120 7.88 -17.84 15.13
C LYS A 120 7.74 -16.42 15.64
N TRP A 121 8.47 -15.99 16.67
CA TRP A 121 8.46 -14.66 17.30
C TRP A 121 9.67 -13.77 16.96
N GLU A 122 10.55 -14.23 16.06
CA GLU A 122 11.73 -13.49 15.65
C GLU A 122 11.63 -13.14 14.17
N VAL A 123 11.64 -11.83 13.89
CA VAL A 123 11.66 -11.27 12.54
C VAL A 123 13.09 -10.89 12.23
N LYS A 124 13.61 -11.42 11.13
CA LYS A 124 14.93 -11.01 10.63
C LYS A 124 14.72 -10.21 9.36
N VAL A 125 15.36 -9.05 9.31
CA VAL A 125 15.50 -8.25 8.09
C VAL A 125 16.83 -8.61 7.44
N VAL A 126 16.83 -8.81 6.13
CA VAL A 126 18.03 -9.00 5.32
C VAL A 126 18.07 -8.00 4.19
N GLU A 127 19.27 -7.51 3.89
CA GLU A 127 19.54 -6.74 2.68
C GLU A 127 19.27 -7.60 1.44
N CYS A 128 18.73 -6.99 0.41
CA CYS A 128 18.42 -7.60 -0.87
C CYS A 128 18.41 -6.53 -1.96
N SER A 129 18.12 -6.91 -3.20
CA SER A 129 17.94 -5.89 -4.23
C SER A 129 16.61 -5.15 -4.08
N ARG A 130 16.56 -3.87 -4.46
CA ARG A 130 15.32 -3.08 -4.55
C ARG A 130 14.20 -3.83 -5.27
N TRP A 131 14.55 -4.50 -6.37
CA TRP A 131 13.63 -5.37 -7.12
C TRP A 131 13.06 -6.52 -6.28
N ASN A 132 13.87 -7.19 -5.47
CA ASN A 132 13.40 -8.33 -4.68
C ASN A 132 12.42 -7.88 -3.59
N GLU A 133 12.66 -6.72 -3.00
CA GLU A 133 11.73 -6.11 -2.06
C GLU A 133 10.42 -5.69 -2.75
N LEU A 134 10.49 -4.94 -3.85
CA LEU A 134 9.31 -4.51 -4.59
C LEU A 134 8.51 -5.70 -5.13
N ARG A 135 9.18 -6.76 -5.59
CA ARG A 135 8.53 -8.00 -6.03
C ARG A 135 7.69 -8.62 -4.92
N ASP A 136 8.23 -8.73 -3.71
CA ASP A 136 7.51 -9.29 -2.57
C ASP A 136 6.35 -8.37 -2.15
N CYS A 137 6.52 -7.05 -2.24
CA CYS A 137 5.47 -6.06 -2.04
C CYS A 137 4.31 -6.24 -3.04
N VAL A 138 4.59 -6.29 -4.34
CA VAL A 138 3.57 -6.49 -5.39
C VAL A 138 2.84 -7.81 -5.23
N ILE A 139 3.54 -8.91 -4.89
CA ILE A 139 2.90 -10.20 -4.63
C ILE A 139 1.93 -10.11 -3.45
N TYR A 140 2.35 -9.44 -2.36
CA TYR A 140 1.50 -9.21 -1.21
C TYR A 140 0.24 -8.39 -1.58
N HIS A 141 0.41 -7.30 -2.34
CA HIS A 141 -0.72 -6.48 -2.79
C HIS A 141 -1.65 -7.20 -3.77
N ALA A 142 -1.13 -8.11 -4.61
CA ALA A 142 -1.98 -8.94 -5.47
C ALA A 142 -2.86 -9.89 -4.64
N GLN A 143 -2.29 -10.52 -3.60
CA GLN A 143 -3.04 -11.38 -2.67
C GLN A 143 -4.07 -10.58 -1.87
N MET A 144 -3.70 -9.41 -1.37
CA MET A 144 -4.59 -8.51 -0.66
C MET A 144 -5.74 -8.03 -1.55
N ALA A 145 -5.44 -7.64 -2.79
CA ALA A 145 -6.44 -7.22 -3.78
C ALA A 145 -7.48 -8.32 -4.01
N ALA A 146 -7.05 -9.58 -4.12
CA ALA A 146 -7.95 -10.72 -4.28
C ALA A 146 -8.81 -10.95 -3.02
N ALA A 147 -8.20 -10.97 -1.82
CA ALA A 147 -8.92 -11.16 -0.56
C ALA A 147 -10.00 -10.08 -0.36
N LEU A 148 -9.67 -8.84 -0.70
CA LEU A 148 -10.57 -7.70 -0.56
C LEU A 148 -11.56 -7.54 -1.72
N GLY A 149 -11.38 -8.28 -2.82
CA GLY A 149 -12.10 -8.00 -4.06
C GLY A 149 -11.87 -6.56 -4.56
N ALA A 150 -10.66 -6.04 -4.32
CA ALA A 150 -10.25 -4.68 -4.63
C ALA A 150 -9.56 -4.66 -6.01
N PRO A 151 -10.23 -4.14 -7.06
CA PRO A 151 -9.68 -4.16 -8.41
C PRO A 151 -8.35 -3.42 -8.48
N THR A 152 -7.33 -4.13 -8.92
CA THR A 152 -5.95 -3.65 -8.92
C THR A 152 -5.26 -4.08 -10.21
N THR A 153 -4.77 -3.11 -10.97
CA THR A 153 -3.95 -3.33 -12.17
C THR A 153 -2.48 -3.08 -11.83
N PHE A 154 -1.61 -4.02 -12.15
CA PHE A 154 -0.16 -3.86 -12.12
C PHE A 154 0.36 -3.66 -13.53
N ARG A 155 1.17 -2.61 -13.70
CA ARG A 155 1.78 -2.20 -14.96
C ARG A 155 3.28 -2.08 -14.78
N MET A 156 4.04 -2.99 -15.37
CA MET A 156 5.50 -2.94 -15.39
C MET A 156 5.98 -1.77 -16.25
N LEU A 157 7.00 -1.03 -15.79
CA LEU A 157 7.63 0.02 -16.60
C LEU A 157 8.17 -0.53 -17.92
N ASN A 158 8.96 -1.59 -17.84
CA ASN A 158 9.52 -2.29 -18.99
C ASN A 158 8.77 -3.61 -19.20
N ASP A 159 8.38 -3.93 -20.44
CA ASP A 159 7.75 -5.22 -20.75
C ASP A 159 8.70 -6.37 -20.37
N PRO A 160 8.32 -7.23 -19.41
CA PRO A 160 9.19 -8.33 -18.97
C PRO A 160 9.32 -9.44 -20.03
N ALA A 161 8.50 -9.42 -21.09
CA ALA A 161 8.50 -10.38 -22.20
C ALA A 161 8.40 -11.85 -21.75
N CYS A 162 7.83 -12.10 -20.57
CA CYS A 162 7.72 -13.42 -19.95
C CYS A 162 6.36 -14.12 -20.22
N GLY A 163 5.48 -13.46 -20.98
CA GLY A 163 4.21 -14.04 -21.43
C GLY A 163 3.26 -13.02 -22.07
N PRO A 164 2.11 -13.47 -22.59
CA PRO A 164 1.07 -12.59 -23.12
C PRO A 164 0.57 -11.62 -22.04
N ASN A 165 0.46 -10.34 -22.38
CA ASN A 165 0.04 -9.26 -21.47
C ASN A 165 0.84 -9.27 -20.16
N SER A 166 2.15 -9.53 -20.21
CA SER A 166 2.99 -9.56 -19.00
C SER A 166 3.41 -8.16 -18.54
N GLN A 167 3.37 -7.15 -19.43
CA GLN A 167 3.55 -5.75 -19.05
C GLN A 167 2.38 -5.20 -18.23
N GLN A 168 1.15 -5.68 -18.43
CA GLN A 168 -0.02 -5.24 -17.66
C GLN A 168 -0.92 -6.43 -17.30
N PHE A 169 -1.14 -6.62 -16.00
CA PHE A 169 -1.97 -7.69 -15.44
C PHE A 169 -2.79 -7.17 -14.26
N GLY A 170 -3.91 -7.82 -13.97
CA GLY A 170 -4.88 -7.31 -12.98
C GLY A 170 -5.43 -8.40 -12.07
N ILE A 171 -5.95 -7.94 -10.93
CA ILE A 171 -6.69 -8.71 -9.94
C ILE A 171 -8.08 -8.08 -9.79
N GLY A 172 -9.14 -8.87 -9.93
CA GLY A 172 -10.52 -8.43 -9.67
C GLY A 172 -11.11 -7.42 -10.65
N GLU A 173 -10.50 -7.24 -11.83
CA GLU A 173 -10.99 -6.29 -12.85
C GLU A 173 -12.20 -6.84 -13.64
N GLY A 174 -12.26 -8.15 -13.84
CA GLY A 174 -13.29 -8.80 -14.66
C GLY A 174 -14.33 -9.60 -13.88
N SER A 175 -13.90 -10.29 -12.82
CA SER A 175 -14.74 -11.19 -12.01
C SER A 175 -14.27 -11.17 -10.56
N LEU A 176 -15.21 -11.35 -9.63
CA LEU A 176 -14.93 -11.55 -8.20
C LEU A 176 -15.15 -13.01 -7.78
N ASP A 177 -15.26 -13.93 -8.73
CA ASP A 177 -15.30 -15.37 -8.45
C ASP A 177 -13.97 -15.82 -7.83
N GLU A 178 -14.03 -16.52 -6.69
CA GLU A 178 -12.85 -16.91 -5.91
C GLU A 178 -11.83 -17.71 -6.74
N ARG A 179 -12.27 -18.54 -7.70
CA ARG A 179 -11.36 -19.33 -8.54
C ARG A 179 -10.65 -18.43 -9.55
N VAL A 180 -11.39 -17.50 -10.16
CA VAL A 180 -10.81 -16.53 -11.11
C VAL A 180 -9.80 -15.63 -10.40
N LEU A 181 -10.13 -15.14 -9.21
CA LEU A 181 -9.21 -14.33 -8.40
C LEU A 181 -7.93 -15.11 -8.06
N GLN A 182 -8.04 -16.40 -7.70
CA GLN A 182 -6.87 -17.22 -7.43
C GLN A 182 -6.01 -17.43 -8.68
N GLU A 183 -6.60 -17.67 -9.85
CA GLU A 183 -5.88 -17.78 -11.13
C GLU A 183 -5.16 -16.46 -11.50
N GLU A 184 -5.80 -15.31 -11.26
CA GLU A 184 -5.21 -13.99 -11.47
C GLU A 184 -4.01 -13.76 -10.53
N VAL A 185 -4.13 -14.13 -9.25
CA VAL A 185 -3.03 -14.08 -8.27
C VAL A 185 -1.88 -14.99 -8.67
N ASP A 186 -2.15 -16.24 -9.05
CA ASP A 186 -1.12 -17.20 -9.47
C ASP A 186 -0.38 -16.68 -10.71
N ARG A 187 -1.11 -16.08 -11.66
CA ARG A 187 -0.52 -15.42 -12.83
C ARG A 187 0.35 -14.23 -12.44
N ALA A 188 -0.10 -13.36 -11.54
CA ALA A 188 0.68 -12.24 -11.04
C ALA A 188 1.99 -12.72 -10.39
N ILE A 189 1.91 -13.74 -9.52
CA ILE A 189 3.09 -14.36 -8.89
C ILE A 189 4.05 -14.92 -9.93
N ALA A 190 3.54 -15.60 -10.97
CA ALA A 190 4.37 -16.14 -12.04
C ALA A 190 5.10 -15.04 -12.81
N ILE A 191 4.40 -13.98 -13.22
CA ILE A 191 5.00 -12.82 -13.92
C ILE A 191 6.09 -12.19 -13.05
N MET A 192 5.78 -11.90 -11.78
CA MET A 192 6.71 -11.26 -10.85
C MET A 192 7.95 -12.12 -10.56
N LYS A 193 7.81 -13.45 -10.48
CA LYS A 193 8.95 -14.37 -10.30
C LYS A 193 9.79 -14.55 -11.56
N SER A 194 9.19 -14.44 -12.74
CA SER A 194 9.90 -14.59 -14.02
C SER A 194 10.54 -13.30 -14.52
N THR A 195 10.10 -12.15 -14.01
CA THR A 195 10.62 -10.84 -14.41
C THR A 195 12.00 -10.57 -13.81
N GLN A 196 12.88 -9.97 -14.61
CA GLN A 196 14.18 -9.46 -14.19
C GLN A 196 14.22 -7.94 -14.39
N PRO A 197 14.87 -7.20 -13.48
CA PRO A 197 15.05 -5.76 -13.63
C PRO A 197 16.00 -5.43 -14.78
N GLY A 198 15.62 -4.51 -15.65
CA GLY A 198 16.37 -4.04 -16.80
C GLY A 198 15.61 -2.99 -17.59
N GLY A 199 16.30 -2.30 -18.51
CA GLY A 199 15.70 -1.20 -19.27
C GLY A 199 15.77 0.14 -18.54
N VAL A 200 14.89 1.05 -18.94
CA VAL A 200 14.90 2.48 -18.55
C VAL A 200 13.72 2.79 -17.62
N THR A 201 13.54 4.06 -17.23
CA THR A 201 12.53 4.51 -16.27
C THR A 201 11.56 5.51 -16.95
N PRO A 202 10.72 5.05 -17.90
CA PRO A 202 9.91 5.92 -18.76
C PRO A 202 8.61 6.39 -18.05
N LEU A 203 8.73 6.91 -16.83
CA LEU A 203 7.58 7.27 -15.97
C LEU A 203 6.61 8.25 -16.63
N VAL A 204 7.14 9.22 -17.39
CA VAL A 204 6.34 10.23 -18.10
C VAL A 204 5.31 9.58 -19.03
N GLN A 205 5.74 8.61 -19.83
CA GLN A 205 4.85 7.92 -20.77
C GLN A 205 3.73 7.16 -20.03
N HIS A 206 4.09 6.48 -18.93
CA HIS A 206 3.12 5.71 -18.15
C HIS A 206 2.06 6.61 -17.50
N ILE A 207 2.47 7.75 -16.94
CA ILE A 207 1.55 8.73 -16.35
C ILE A 207 0.61 9.28 -17.41
N GLU A 208 1.12 9.62 -18.60
CA GLU A 208 0.29 10.16 -19.69
C GLU A 208 -0.76 9.16 -20.19
N GLU A 209 -0.40 7.88 -20.31
CA GLU A 209 -1.35 6.84 -20.69
C GLU A 209 -2.41 6.58 -19.61
N ILE A 210 -2.01 6.60 -18.33
CA ILE A 210 -2.93 6.49 -17.19
C ILE A 210 -3.86 7.70 -17.18
N ARG A 211 -3.33 8.91 -17.34
CA ARG A 211 -4.10 10.16 -17.40
C ARG A 211 -5.19 10.08 -18.46
N GLN A 212 -4.84 9.68 -19.68
CA GLN A 212 -5.80 9.55 -20.78
C GLN A 212 -6.91 8.56 -20.42
N SER A 213 -6.54 7.44 -19.80
CA SER A 213 -7.51 6.42 -19.40
C SER A 213 -8.42 6.86 -18.25
N VAL A 214 -7.88 7.56 -17.24
CA VAL A 214 -8.65 8.10 -16.12
C VAL A 214 -9.60 9.20 -16.58
N LYS A 215 -9.18 10.03 -17.55
CA LYS A 215 -10.03 11.07 -18.14
C LYS A 215 -11.28 10.50 -18.80
N GLU A 216 -11.20 9.29 -19.37
CA GLU A 216 -12.38 8.59 -19.90
C GLU A 216 -13.32 8.08 -18.80
N LEU A 217 -12.77 7.75 -17.62
CA LEU A 217 -13.54 7.30 -16.45
C LEU A 217 -14.07 8.47 -15.61
N GLU A 218 -13.53 9.68 -15.79
CA GLU A 218 -13.77 10.86 -14.96
C GLU A 218 -15.26 11.17 -14.72
N PRO A 219 -16.15 11.20 -15.74
CA PRO A 219 -17.56 11.55 -15.50
C PRO A 219 -18.23 10.61 -14.50
N MET A 220 -17.96 9.31 -14.62
CA MET A 220 -18.53 8.28 -13.73
C MET A 220 -17.90 8.34 -12.33
N LEU A 221 -16.58 8.52 -12.25
CA LEU A 221 -15.88 8.67 -10.97
C LEU A 221 -16.42 9.86 -10.17
N ARG A 222 -16.69 10.99 -10.84
CA ARG A 222 -17.27 12.18 -10.18
C ARG A 222 -18.73 11.96 -9.77
N GLU A 223 -19.53 11.33 -10.61
CA GLU A 223 -20.92 10.99 -10.29
C GLU A 223 -20.99 10.08 -9.05
N ASP A 224 -20.08 9.11 -8.96
CA ASP A 224 -19.99 8.16 -7.84
C ASP A 224 -19.23 8.71 -6.61
N GLY A 225 -18.67 9.93 -6.68
CA GLY A 225 -17.83 10.49 -5.61
C GLY A 225 -16.55 9.68 -5.31
N CYS A 226 -16.07 8.94 -6.31
CA CYS A 226 -14.95 8.01 -6.20
C CYS A 226 -13.66 8.56 -6.85
N ARG A 227 -12.52 7.94 -6.53
CA ARG A 227 -11.20 8.29 -7.08
C ARG A 227 -10.40 7.07 -7.53
N VAL A 228 -9.50 7.19 -8.48
CA VAL A 228 -8.54 6.13 -8.82
C VAL A 228 -7.28 6.30 -7.98
N ALA A 229 -6.81 5.25 -7.31
CA ALA A 229 -5.51 5.25 -6.66
C ALA A 229 -4.44 4.88 -7.69
N ILE A 230 -3.41 5.71 -7.83
CA ILE A 230 -2.26 5.49 -8.71
C ILE A 230 -1.03 5.35 -7.83
N ILE A 231 -0.42 4.17 -7.83
CA ILE A 231 0.75 3.85 -7.02
C ILE A 231 1.96 3.83 -7.95
N LEU A 232 2.89 4.76 -7.79
CA LEU A 232 4.15 4.83 -8.51
C LEU A 232 5.24 4.23 -7.62
N ALA A 233 5.58 2.95 -7.84
CA ALA A 233 6.63 2.28 -7.10
C ALA A 233 7.93 2.29 -7.90
N THR A 234 8.85 3.19 -7.55
CA THR A 234 10.08 3.48 -8.32
C THR A 234 11.28 3.75 -7.42
N ASP A 235 12.49 3.46 -7.91
CA ASP A 235 13.74 3.73 -7.21
C ASP A 235 14.52 4.93 -7.77
N GLY A 236 13.98 5.63 -8.76
CA GLY A 236 14.78 6.53 -9.56
C GLY A 236 14.03 7.74 -10.09
N LEU A 237 14.85 8.68 -10.56
CA LEU A 237 14.40 9.84 -11.31
C LEU A 237 13.97 9.40 -12.73
N PRO A 238 12.99 10.09 -13.33
CA PRO A 238 12.51 9.77 -14.67
C PRO A 238 13.62 9.86 -15.72
N THR A 239 13.61 8.94 -16.69
CA THR A 239 14.53 8.91 -17.83
C THR A 239 13.76 8.86 -19.16
N ASP A 240 14.41 9.29 -20.25
CA ASP A 240 13.86 9.12 -21.60
C ASP A 240 13.92 7.65 -22.07
N ASP A 241 13.46 7.40 -23.30
CA ASP A 241 13.47 6.08 -23.96
C ASP A 241 14.88 5.51 -24.18
N ARG A 242 15.93 6.32 -23.97
CA ARG A 242 17.34 5.95 -24.07
C ARG A 242 18.03 5.84 -22.71
N GLY A 243 17.33 6.14 -21.62
CA GLY A 243 17.85 6.11 -20.25
C GLY A 243 18.57 7.39 -19.82
N TYR A 244 18.45 8.49 -20.57
CA TYR A 244 18.98 9.78 -20.16
C TYR A 244 18.00 10.50 -19.23
N GLY A 245 18.45 10.78 -18.01
CA GLY A 245 17.73 11.60 -17.04
C GLY A 245 18.20 13.06 -17.05
N GLY A 246 17.85 13.78 -15.99
CA GLY A 246 18.30 15.14 -15.72
C GLY A 246 17.15 16.15 -15.59
N PRO A 247 17.46 17.44 -15.35
CA PRO A 247 16.45 18.44 -14.98
C PRO A 247 15.31 18.60 -16.00
N ALA A 248 15.61 18.47 -17.30
CA ALA A 248 14.59 18.55 -18.33
C ALA A 248 13.59 17.38 -18.29
N MET A 249 14.06 16.17 -17.94
CA MET A 249 13.20 14.99 -17.82
C MET A 249 12.41 15.02 -16.51
N GLN A 250 13.04 15.46 -15.42
CA GLN A 250 12.37 15.73 -14.15
C GLN A 250 11.24 16.75 -14.34
N GLN A 251 11.48 17.83 -15.08
CA GLN A 251 10.46 18.82 -15.39
C GLN A 251 9.29 18.24 -16.21
N GLN A 252 9.58 17.39 -17.22
CA GLN A 252 8.52 16.70 -17.98
C GLN A 252 7.69 15.76 -17.10
N PHE A 253 8.32 15.10 -16.13
CA PHE A 253 7.62 14.27 -15.17
C PHE A 253 6.72 15.09 -14.24
N VAL A 254 7.21 16.21 -13.73
CA VAL A 254 6.39 17.16 -12.95
C VAL A 254 5.22 17.66 -13.79
N GLU A 255 5.42 17.96 -15.07
CA GLU A 255 4.35 18.36 -15.99
C GLU A 255 3.33 17.25 -16.25
N ALA A 256 3.77 15.99 -16.36
CA ALA A 256 2.88 14.84 -16.51
C ALA A 256 2.03 14.62 -15.24
N LEU A 257 2.64 14.73 -14.05
CA LEU A 257 1.91 14.70 -12.78
C LEU A 257 0.93 15.87 -12.66
N ARG A 258 1.34 17.09 -13.04
CA ARG A 258 0.44 18.25 -13.13
C ARG A 258 -0.72 17.99 -14.07
N GLY A 259 -0.52 17.19 -15.12
CA GLY A 259 -1.60 16.74 -16.00
C GLY A 259 -2.70 15.94 -15.30
N LEU A 260 -2.42 15.33 -14.15
CA LEU A 260 -3.41 14.64 -13.32
C LEU A 260 -4.21 15.59 -12.42
N GLU A 261 -3.78 16.85 -12.25
CA GLU A 261 -4.50 17.83 -11.42
C GLU A 261 -5.95 18.01 -11.91
N GLY A 262 -6.85 18.12 -10.95
CA GLY A 262 -8.28 18.18 -11.20
C GLY A 262 -8.93 16.84 -11.49
N LEU A 263 -8.22 15.79 -11.94
CA LEU A 263 -8.82 14.46 -12.11
C LEU A 263 -9.14 13.81 -10.74
N PRO A 264 -10.15 12.93 -10.67
CA PRO A 264 -10.48 12.20 -9.44
C PRO A 264 -9.45 11.09 -9.18
N VAL A 265 -8.25 11.47 -8.74
CA VAL A 265 -7.15 10.55 -8.44
C VAL A 265 -6.57 10.78 -7.04
N TRP A 266 -5.90 9.75 -6.53
CA TRP A 266 -4.98 9.80 -5.39
C TRP A 266 -3.67 9.17 -5.83
N VAL A 267 -2.56 9.88 -5.69
CA VAL A 267 -1.25 9.38 -6.13
C VAL A 267 -0.41 9.01 -4.91
N VAL A 268 0.12 7.79 -4.89
CA VAL A 268 1.11 7.37 -3.90
C VAL A 268 2.41 7.13 -4.64
N VAL A 269 3.48 7.81 -4.26
CA VAL A 269 4.83 7.52 -4.72
C VAL A 269 5.51 6.66 -3.65
N ARG A 270 5.74 5.38 -3.96
CA ARG A 270 6.47 4.46 -3.10
C ARG A 270 7.93 4.43 -3.55
N LEU A 271 8.80 5.03 -2.77
CA LEU A 271 10.24 5.04 -3.03
C LEU A 271 10.84 3.68 -2.73
N CYS A 272 11.70 3.25 -3.63
CA CYS A 272 12.37 1.95 -3.56
C CYS A 272 13.88 2.12 -3.38
N THR A 273 14.33 3.26 -2.84
CA THR A 273 15.73 3.67 -2.78
C THR A 273 16.03 4.43 -1.50
N ASP A 274 17.25 4.30 -0.99
CA ASP A 274 17.78 5.09 0.12
C ASP A 274 18.56 6.34 -0.39
N GLU A 275 18.45 6.67 -1.69
CA GLU A 275 19.15 7.80 -2.30
C GLU A 275 18.50 9.13 -1.93
N GLU A 276 19.19 9.89 -1.08
CA GLU A 276 18.72 11.18 -0.56
C GLU A 276 18.34 12.19 -1.67
N GLU A 277 19.03 12.19 -2.81
CA GLU A 277 18.69 13.07 -3.95
C GLU A 277 17.31 12.72 -4.54
N VAL A 278 16.98 11.43 -4.61
CA VAL A 278 15.69 10.95 -5.13
C VAL A 278 14.58 11.29 -4.13
N ALA A 279 14.78 10.99 -2.85
CA ALA A 279 13.83 11.34 -1.79
C ALA A 279 13.53 12.85 -1.76
N ASN A 280 14.58 13.69 -1.79
CA ASN A 280 14.43 15.13 -1.83
C ASN A 280 13.66 15.65 -3.06
N PHE A 281 13.85 15.01 -4.23
CA PHE A 281 13.10 15.37 -5.43
C PHE A 281 11.59 15.11 -5.24
N TYR A 282 11.22 13.93 -4.75
CA TYR A 282 9.81 13.56 -4.57
C TYR A 282 9.15 14.33 -3.43
N ASN A 283 9.83 14.52 -2.29
CA ASN A 283 9.32 15.35 -1.18
C ASN A 283 9.13 16.82 -1.58
N GLY A 284 9.86 17.29 -2.59
CA GLY A 284 9.69 18.63 -3.16
C GLY A 284 8.46 18.80 -4.07
N LEU A 285 7.71 17.73 -4.37
CA LEU A 285 6.57 17.78 -5.30
C LEU A 285 5.34 18.47 -4.71
N ASP A 286 5.08 18.31 -3.41
CA ASP A 286 3.89 18.89 -2.75
C ASP A 286 3.89 20.42 -2.80
N GLY A 287 5.06 21.05 -2.83
CA GLY A 287 5.19 22.49 -3.01
C GLY A 287 4.97 22.99 -4.45
N GLN A 288 4.88 22.08 -5.43
CA GLN A 288 4.84 22.40 -6.86
C GLN A 288 3.54 21.99 -7.56
N LEU A 289 2.73 21.16 -6.90
CA LEU A 289 1.54 20.53 -7.47
C LEU A 289 0.33 20.78 -6.54
N GLU A 290 -0.83 21.04 -7.14
CA GLU A 290 -2.13 21.01 -6.43
C GLU A 290 -2.74 19.60 -6.48
N LEU A 291 -1.89 18.57 -6.62
CA LEU A 291 -2.28 17.18 -6.75
C LEU A 291 -2.39 16.52 -5.37
N SER A 292 -3.40 15.68 -5.18
CA SER A 292 -3.47 14.83 -3.99
C SER A 292 -2.45 13.69 -4.13
N LEU A 293 -1.28 13.89 -3.53
CA LEU A 293 -0.10 13.04 -3.61
C LEU A 293 0.44 12.72 -2.21
N GLU A 294 0.97 11.52 -2.04
CA GLU A 294 1.67 11.06 -0.85
C GLU A 294 2.99 10.42 -1.29
N VAL A 295 4.08 10.74 -0.60
CA VAL A 295 5.39 10.09 -0.80
C VAL A 295 5.63 9.17 0.39
N LEU A 296 6.01 7.92 0.11
CA LEU A 296 6.33 6.90 1.11
C LEU A 296 7.74 6.38 0.87
N ASP A 297 8.56 6.39 1.92
CA ASP A 297 9.86 5.71 1.89
C ASP A 297 9.70 4.19 2.05
N ASP A 298 10.81 3.46 2.09
CA ASP A 298 10.73 2.06 2.51
C ASP A 298 10.25 1.97 3.96
N PHE A 299 9.66 0.82 4.31
CA PHE A 299 9.03 0.62 5.60
C PHE A 299 9.95 0.94 6.80
N LEU A 300 11.26 0.67 6.72
CA LEU A 300 12.16 0.87 7.84
C LEU A 300 12.53 2.34 8.04
N GLU A 301 12.84 3.07 6.98
CA GLU A 301 13.14 4.52 7.07
C GLU A 301 11.89 5.30 7.46
N GLU A 302 10.76 5.05 6.79
CA GLU A 302 9.45 5.61 7.12
C GLU A 302 9.10 5.44 8.61
N SER A 303 9.38 4.25 9.16
CA SER A 303 9.14 3.99 10.59
C SER A 303 9.98 4.85 11.51
N LYS A 304 11.20 5.25 11.10
CA LYS A 304 12.07 6.12 11.90
C LYS A 304 11.53 7.54 11.91
N GLU A 305 11.07 8.06 10.77
CA GLU A 305 10.48 9.39 10.65
C GLU A 305 9.23 9.50 11.52
N VAL A 306 8.32 8.52 11.41
CA VAL A 306 7.14 8.47 12.28
C VAL A 306 7.53 8.35 13.76
N HIS A 307 8.59 7.61 14.09
CA HIS A 307 9.05 7.50 15.47
C HIS A 307 9.64 8.81 16.01
N GLU A 308 10.30 9.61 15.18
CA GLU A 308 10.86 10.90 15.56
C GLU A 308 9.76 11.84 16.05
N HIS A 309 8.63 11.88 15.35
CA HIS A 309 7.53 12.78 15.65
C HIS A 309 6.49 12.18 16.62
N ASN A 310 6.22 10.89 16.49
CA ASN A 310 5.16 10.17 17.21
C ASN A 310 5.68 8.86 17.85
N PRO A 311 6.64 8.93 18.80
CA PRO A 311 7.31 7.75 19.37
C PRO A 311 6.42 6.84 20.21
N TRP A 312 5.18 7.25 20.45
CA TRP A 312 4.14 6.46 21.11
C TRP A 312 3.49 5.44 20.16
N LEU A 313 3.62 5.63 18.84
CA LEU A 313 3.11 4.74 17.83
C LEU A 313 4.17 3.69 17.46
N ASN A 314 3.74 2.44 17.42
CA ASN A 314 4.45 1.38 16.71
C ASN A 314 3.99 1.39 15.24
N TYR A 315 4.76 2.04 14.36
CA TYR A 315 4.52 2.01 12.92
C TYR A 315 4.81 0.59 12.40
N ALA A 316 3.76 -0.23 12.38
CA ALA A 316 3.86 -1.63 12.01
C ALA A 316 3.56 -1.83 10.52
N LEU A 317 4.10 -2.90 9.95
CA LEU A 317 4.00 -3.21 8.52
C LEU A 317 2.56 -3.14 7.96
N PRO A 318 1.50 -3.62 8.65
CA PRO A 318 0.14 -3.47 8.13
C PRO A 318 -0.31 -2.01 7.90
N LEU A 319 0.17 -1.06 8.71
CA LEU A 319 -0.15 0.36 8.51
C LEU A 319 0.57 0.91 7.26
N HIS A 320 1.82 0.52 7.05
CA HIS A 320 2.56 0.89 5.83
C HIS A 320 1.93 0.30 4.57
N ARG A 321 1.60 -1.00 4.59
CA ARG A 321 0.92 -1.68 3.47
C ARG A 321 -0.42 -1.06 3.12
N LEU A 322 -1.13 -0.54 4.12
CA LEU A 322 -2.40 0.16 3.92
C LEU A 322 -2.19 1.47 3.15
N ARG A 323 -1.20 2.28 3.52
CA ARG A 323 -0.82 3.51 2.80
C ARG A 323 -0.39 3.20 1.37
N GLU A 324 0.48 2.20 1.18
CA GLU A 324 0.89 1.72 -0.15
C GLU A 324 -0.31 1.30 -1.03
N MET A 325 -1.40 0.79 -0.46
CA MET A 325 -2.60 0.39 -1.21
C MET A 325 -3.44 1.57 -1.71
N GLY A 326 -3.01 2.81 -1.46
CA GLY A 326 -3.75 4.03 -1.77
C GLY A 326 -4.81 4.37 -0.73
N TYR A 327 -4.61 3.97 0.52
CA TYR A 327 -5.43 4.48 1.62
C TYR A 327 -5.10 5.93 1.88
N HIS A 328 -6.12 6.77 2.03
CA HIS A 328 -5.95 8.19 2.30
C HIS A 328 -6.79 8.60 3.49
N ASP A 329 -6.11 9.15 4.51
CA ASP A 329 -6.69 9.81 5.65
C ASP A 329 -5.70 10.86 6.14
N ARG A 330 -6.16 12.09 6.33
CA ARG A 330 -5.32 13.23 6.66
C ARG A 330 -4.45 12.98 7.90
N VAL A 331 -4.91 12.23 8.90
CA VAL A 331 -4.09 12.02 10.11
C VAL A 331 -2.92 11.06 9.88
N PHE A 332 -2.94 10.29 8.80
CA PHE A 332 -1.84 9.40 8.40
C PHE A 332 -0.74 10.17 7.69
N ASP A 333 -1.11 11.13 6.83
CA ASP A 333 -0.20 12.05 6.14
C ASP A 333 0.61 12.91 7.12
N LEU A 334 0.15 13.06 8.37
CA LEU A 334 0.80 13.90 9.39
C LEU A 334 1.76 13.12 10.31
N LEU A 335 1.87 11.79 10.17
CA LEU A 335 2.56 10.93 11.14
C LEU A 335 4.08 11.12 11.15
N ASP A 336 4.64 11.33 9.98
CA ASP A 336 6.05 11.50 9.62
C ASP A 336 6.44 12.99 9.51
N GLU A 337 5.48 13.90 9.33
CA GLU A 337 5.76 15.34 9.26
C GLU A 337 5.93 16.01 10.63
N ARG A 338 5.07 15.64 11.59
CA ARG A 338 5.02 16.31 12.89
C ARG A 338 4.31 15.50 13.95
N ARG A 339 4.49 15.96 15.19
CA ARG A 339 3.70 15.46 16.30
C ARG A 339 2.22 15.78 16.07
N LEU A 340 1.36 14.77 16.26
CA LEU A 340 -0.09 14.96 16.20
C LEU A 340 -0.59 15.90 17.32
N THR A 341 -1.66 16.63 17.05
CA THR A 341 -2.42 17.33 18.09
C THR A 341 -3.23 16.32 18.91
N THR A 342 -3.82 16.77 20.02
CA THR A 342 -4.63 15.87 20.87
C THR A 342 -5.91 15.41 20.17
N GLU A 343 -6.45 16.24 19.27
CA GLU A 343 -7.62 15.89 18.45
C GLU A 343 -7.25 14.90 17.35
N GLU A 344 -6.17 15.16 16.60
CA GLU A 344 -5.66 14.24 15.57
C GLU A 344 -5.24 12.88 16.17
N LEU A 345 -4.67 12.88 17.38
CA LEU A 345 -4.38 11.64 18.11
C LEU A 345 -5.65 10.82 18.38
N ARG A 346 -6.75 11.48 18.78
CA ARG A 346 -8.05 10.82 19.02
C ARG A 346 -8.61 10.27 17.72
N GLU A 347 -8.54 11.03 16.64
CA GLU A 347 -8.97 10.62 15.30
C GLU A 347 -8.17 9.40 14.83
N PHE A 348 -6.84 9.48 14.86
CA PHE A 348 -5.96 8.36 14.53
C PHE A 348 -6.26 7.09 15.35
N CYS A 349 -6.39 7.22 16.68
CA CYS A 349 -6.74 6.09 17.53
C CYS A 349 -8.13 5.53 17.21
N SER A 350 -9.06 6.36 16.76
CA SER A 350 -10.41 5.94 16.37
C SER A 350 -10.35 5.09 15.11
N VAL A 351 -9.64 5.55 14.08
CA VAL A 351 -9.42 4.80 12.84
C VAL A 351 -8.68 3.48 13.10
N LEU A 352 -7.65 3.54 13.94
CA LEU A 352 -6.83 2.37 14.27
C LEU A 352 -7.63 1.32 15.07
N LEU A 353 -8.41 1.72 16.06
CA LEU A 353 -8.92 0.78 17.07
C LEU A 353 -10.41 0.46 16.97
N LEU A 354 -11.20 1.30 16.31
CA LEU A 354 -12.66 1.19 16.31
C LEU A 354 -13.17 0.67 14.97
N ASP A 355 -14.15 -0.24 15.01
CA ASP A 355 -14.80 -0.82 13.83
C ASP A 355 -15.99 0.03 13.31
N GLY A 356 -16.18 1.23 13.87
CA GLY A 356 -17.19 2.18 13.42
C GLY A 356 -18.63 1.76 13.74
N GLY A 357 -18.87 0.90 14.73
CA GLY A 357 -20.20 0.70 15.31
C GLY A 357 -20.71 1.99 15.96
N ALA A 358 -21.95 2.38 15.66
CA ALA A 358 -22.57 3.70 15.95
C ALA A 358 -22.65 4.14 17.43
N SER A 359 -22.02 3.43 18.37
CA SER A 359 -22.10 3.68 19.81
C SER A 359 -20.74 3.71 20.52
N VAL A 360 -19.63 3.55 19.81
CA VAL A 360 -18.29 3.51 20.41
C VAL A 360 -17.46 4.66 19.86
N GLU A 361 -17.36 5.74 20.63
CA GLU A 361 -16.38 6.81 20.39
C GLU A 361 -15.34 6.82 21.51
N LEU A 362 -14.09 7.14 21.16
CA LEU A 362 -13.08 7.43 22.18
C LEU A 362 -13.46 8.73 22.91
N PRO A 363 -13.28 8.83 24.24
CA PRO A 363 -13.51 10.08 24.98
C PRO A 363 -12.70 11.25 24.42
N ASP A 364 -13.20 12.48 24.53
CA ASP A 364 -12.41 13.67 24.19
C ASP A 364 -11.22 13.80 25.16
N PRO A 365 -9.97 13.70 24.68
CA PRO A 365 -8.77 13.79 25.52
C PRO A 365 -8.56 15.19 26.10
N SER A 366 -9.10 16.25 25.48
CA SER A 366 -9.06 17.62 26.01
C SER A 366 -9.97 17.78 27.23
N ALA A 367 -11.11 17.09 27.23
CA ALA A 367 -12.02 17.03 28.37
C ALA A 367 -11.47 16.14 29.49
N ASP A 368 -11.10 14.90 29.18
CA ASP A 368 -10.67 13.90 30.17
C ASP A 368 -9.63 12.93 29.61
N TRP A 369 -8.35 13.34 29.68
CA TRP A 369 -7.22 12.51 29.27
C TRP A 369 -7.21 11.13 29.94
N GLY A 370 -7.56 11.05 31.22
CA GLY A 370 -7.54 9.79 31.97
C GLY A 370 -8.54 8.77 31.42
N LYS A 371 -9.75 9.22 31.05
CA LYS A 371 -10.73 8.36 30.38
C LYS A 371 -10.28 7.98 28.97
N PHE A 372 -9.75 8.93 28.19
CA PHE A 372 -9.24 8.66 26.85
C PHE A 372 -8.13 7.59 26.87
N SER A 373 -7.08 7.80 27.66
CA SER A 373 -5.95 6.87 27.80
C SER A 373 -6.39 5.49 28.26
N LYS A 374 -7.32 5.43 29.23
CA LYS A 374 -7.92 4.16 29.68
C LYS A 374 -8.71 3.47 28.57
N ALA A 375 -9.46 4.21 27.76
CA ALA A 375 -10.22 3.66 26.64
C ALA A 375 -9.28 3.08 25.58
N VAL A 376 -8.26 3.84 25.14
CA VAL A 376 -7.22 3.37 24.21
C VAL A 376 -6.57 2.08 24.72
N LYS A 377 -6.15 2.07 26.00
CA LYS A 377 -5.57 0.89 26.63
C LYS A 377 -6.49 -0.32 26.61
N ASN A 378 -7.79 -0.13 26.85
CA ASN A 378 -8.77 -1.21 26.84
C ASN A 378 -8.96 -1.79 25.43
N HIS A 379 -9.04 -0.93 24.41
CA HIS A 379 -9.16 -1.38 23.02
C HIS A 379 -7.93 -2.15 22.53
N MET A 380 -6.74 -1.80 23.05
CA MET A 380 -5.49 -2.49 22.75
C MET A 380 -5.40 -3.93 23.30
N ILE A 381 -6.17 -4.30 24.34
CA ILE A 381 -6.09 -5.64 24.97
C ILE A 381 -6.41 -6.76 23.97
N ASN A 382 -7.32 -6.48 23.05
CA ASN A 382 -7.78 -7.46 22.06
C ASN A 382 -7.04 -7.36 20.72
N GLN A 383 -6.05 -6.46 20.60
CA GLN A 383 -5.27 -6.33 19.38
C GLN A 383 -4.01 -7.19 19.47
N GLN A 384 -3.63 -7.77 18.34
CA GLN A 384 -2.38 -8.50 18.23
C GLN A 384 -1.20 -7.53 18.26
N ASN A 385 -0.18 -7.87 19.05
CA ASN A 385 1.07 -7.11 19.07
C ASN A 385 1.81 -7.26 17.73
N GLN A 386 2.56 -6.22 17.36
CA GLN A 386 3.26 -6.13 16.10
C GLN A 386 4.76 -6.00 16.29
N TRP A 387 5.53 -6.49 15.33
CA TRP A 387 6.97 -6.24 15.30
C TRP A 387 7.23 -4.75 15.11
N ASN A 388 8.01 -4.18 16.02
CA ASN A 388 8.37 -2.78 16.03
C ASN A 388 9.77 -2.61 15.43
N PRO A 389 9.92 -1.90 14.30
CA PRO A 389 11.19 -1.75 13.60
C PRO A 389 12.26 -1.01 14.41
N ILE A 390 11.84 -0.08 15.26
CA ILE A 390 12.73 0.73 16.09
C ILE A 390 13.33 -0.09 17.24
N SER A 391 12.46 -0.77 18.00
CA SER A 391 12.89 -1.56 19.16
C SER A 391 13.32 -2.99 18.81
N LYS A 392 13.05 -3.44 17.58
CA LYS A 392 13.26 -4.80 17.04
C LYS A 392 12.57 -5.87 17.89
N LYS A 393 11.41 -5.54 18.47
CA LYS A 393 10.63 -6.41 19.38
C LYS A 393 9.16 -6.38 19.01
N VAL A 394 8.45 -7.43 19.41
CA VAL A 394 6.98 -7.45 19.30
C VAL A 394 6.39 -6.61 20.43
N THR A 395 5.75 -5.49 20.09
CA THR A 395 5.15 -4.53 21.03
C THR A 395 3.70 -4.22 20.63
N PRO A 396 2.89 -3.67 21.56
CA PRO A 396 1.57 -3.15 21.20
C PRO A 396 1.67 -2.07 20.11
N TRP A 397 0.57 -1.82 19.41
CA TRP A 397 0.43 -0.71 18.45
C TRP A 397 0.66 0.66 19.08
N ILE A 398 0.18 0.86 20.31
CA ILE A 398 0.31 2.13 21.04
C ILE A 398 1.05 1.87 22.35
N ASP A 399 2.19 2.54 22.55
CA ASP A 399 2.82 2.67 23.87
C ASP A 399 2.08 3.73 24.69
N VAL A 400 1.05 3.27 25.41
CA VAL A 400 0.22 4.12 26.27
C VAL A 400 1.04 4.90 27.30
N LYS A 401 2.17 4.36 27.79
CA LYS A 401 3.01 5.08 28.75
C LYS A 401 3.70 6.26 28.09
N THR A 402 4.23 6.06 26.89
CA THR A 402 4.88 7.12 26.11
C THR A 402 3.85 8.15 25.66
N MET A 403 2.67 7.71 25.21
CA MET A 403 1.52 8.58 24.89
C MET A 403 1.11 9.45 26.09
N ASP A 404 0.92 8.87 27.28
CA ASP A 404 0.55 9.58 28.51
C ASP A 404 1.60 10.62 28.92
N ARG A 405 2.89 10.27 28.81
CA ARG A 405 3.98 11.21 29.12
C ARG A 405 3.94 12.43 28.19
N ILE A 406 3.71 12.18 26.90
CA ILE A 406 3.78 13.17 25.83
C ILE A 406 2.55 14.10 25.88
N TYR A 407 1.35 13.55 26.05
CA TYR A 407 0.07 14.29 25.92
C TYR A 407 -0.67 14.51 27.24
N GLY A 408 -0.54 13.61 28.22
CA GLY A 408 -1.30 13.66 29.48
C GLY A 408 -0.83 14.72 30.47
N SER A 409 0.35 15.29 30.26
CA SER A 409 1.00 16.24 31.18
C SER A 409 0.40 17.65 31.15
N SER A 410 -0.44 17.98 30.16
CA SER A 410 -0.93 19.35 29.92
C SER A 410 -1.92 19.90 30.96
N LYS A 411 -2.32 19.12 31.98
CA LYS A 411 -3.23 19.58 33.05
C LYS A 411 -2.59 19.76 34.42
N ARG A 412 -1.25 19.67 34.57
CA ARG A 412 -0.63 19.72 35.91
C ARG A 412 -0.20 21.09 36.43
N TRP A 413 -0.37 22.19 35.69
CA TRP A 413 0.00 23.53 36.18
C TRP A 413 -0.99 24.62 35.74
N THR A 414 -1.81 25.09 36.68
CA THR A 414 -2.01 26.51 37.05
C THR A 414 -3.19 26.62 38.04
N PHE A 415 -2.88 26.56 39.33
CA PHE A 415 -3.53 27.38 40.37
C PHE A 415 -2.53 27.44 41.53
N TRP A 416 -1.80 28.56 41.60
CA TRP A 416 -1.19 29.08 42.81
C TRP A 416 -1.72 30.50 43.00
#